data_AF-A0A180GV11-F1
#
_entry.id   AF-A0A180GV11-F1
#
_cell.length_a   1.000
_cell.length_b   1.000
_cell.length_c   1.000
_cell.angle_alpha   90.00
_cell.angle_beta   90.00
_cell.angle_gamma   90.00
#
_symmetry.space_group_name_H-M   'P 1'
#
loop_
_entity.id
_entity.type
_entity.pdbx_description
1 polymer ?
#
loop_
_entity_poly.entity_id
_entity_poly.type
_entity_poly.pdbx_seq_one_letter_code
_entity_poly.pdbx_strand_id
1 'polypeptide(L)'
;MASSSLARRIAGQVLLSRNQHHHYYSHQPQPNQQQPEPEQHELAQIETLAKGSSNNDRIFEILRSRHRSRKQTIALIDHLLSHTPLPAAGDIRHIASLAERIHQATSIEIFRDEAGLLAGKLFARTEPSFEHVWAWYELAKSRTAGPGLARCLVALLGFRAELAAHPARLAQLLADLDQLARTALSPADRLRAIENLLGIAIRARRPSLAARALADPLVEPLEGQLLMGEPTMVDLLGKLLLLAENRDQAFGFYEQLLRLGRPSPRFFERLLRDYLALCESPRAGEERPQALPIPRLMAILAHFRRAQIPIDSHTYAILLNHFSTVVRLNPRNLSTRLQLERIHTLIKLDIHLEPDPLLVHQLFKAFSYNGLYDKAWAIWDQFFFSPSSAFARRKSSASGGFSRISNPSFATMFDLAGFESERFGDGRLNRRALAGWAFLPKSPQPPASCYLNKNLFDAWLECLCRSRRVEQALLLVFPASPDVRALNSDDVDQPASEQQQQQQLLYPITKPFIDRRTLSILLRFSKREDQLGCSPALLPIVTQNIQACFPDLWGEVQDQGRFN
;
A
#
# COMPACT_ATOMS: atom_id res chain seq x y z
N MET A 1 -4.80 23.39 9.09
CA MET A 1 -5.67 24.15 10.03
C MET A 1 -7.02 23.48 10.31
N ALA A 2 -7.57 22.61 9.45
CA ALA A 2 -8.83 21.89 9.73
C ALA A 2 -8.74 20.77 10.79
N SER A 3 -7.55 20.24 11.12
CA SER A 3 -7.45 19.14 12.11
C SER A 3 -7.48 19.60 13.57
N SER A 4 -7.20 20.88 13.85
CA SER A 4 -7.24 21.40 15.22
C SER A 4 -8.67 21.69 15.67
N SER A 5 -9.55 22.17 14.78
CA SER A 5 -10.97 22.38 15.12
C SER A 5 -11.72 21.07 15.38
N LEU A 6 -11.37 20.00 14.66
CA LEU A 6 -11.93 18.67 14.87
C LEU A 6 -11.47 18.07 16.21
N ALA A 7 -10.18 18.16 16.53
CA ALA A 7 -9.64 17.73 17.84
C ALA A 7 -10.27 18.51 19.01
N ARG A 8 -10.50 19.82 18.84
CA ARG A 8 -11.17 20.69 19.83
C ARG A 8 -12.63 20.29 20.08
N ARG A 9 -13.39 19.90 19.04
CA ARG A 9 -14.77 19.38 19.19
C ARG A 9 -14.80 17.97 19.77
N ILE A 10 -13.85 17.12 19.40
CA ILE A 10 -13.77 15.73 19.84
C ILE A 10 -13.40 15.65 21.33
N ALA A 11 -12.46 16.46 21.83
CA ALA A 11 -12.09 16.47 23.25
C ALA A 11 -13.27 16.78 24.18
N GLY A 12 -14.16 17.71 23.79
CA GLY A 12 -15.39 18.02 24.52
C GLY A 12 -16.49 16.96 24.40
N GLN A 13 -16.64 16.31 23.24
CA GLN A 13 -17.65 15.26 23.02
C GLN A 13 -17.27 13.89 23.61
N VAL A 14 -15.97 13.57 23.67
CA VAL A 14 -15.46 12.24 24.09
C VAL A 14 -15.71 11.98 25.58
N LEU A 15 -15.76 13.01 26.42
CA LEU A 15 -16.01 12.84 27.86
C LEU A 15 -17.49 12.68 28.21
N LEU A 16 -18.40 13.04 27.29
CA LEU A 16 -19.86 13.00 27.48
C LEU A 16 -20.54 11.78 26.84
N SER A 17 -19.85 11.04 25.97
CA SER A 17 -20.47 10.04 25.10
C SER A 17 -20.44 8.60 25.64
N ARG A 18 -21.11 8.35 26.78
CA ARG A 18 -21.79 7.08 27.08
C ARG A 18 -22.60 7.22 28.39
N ASN A 19 -23.89 7.55 28.23
CA ASN A 19 -25.04 7.37 29.13
C ASN A 19 -26.06 8.52 29.03
N GLN A 20 -26.54 8.82 27.82
CA GLN A 20 -27.81 9.54 27.63
C GLN A 20 -29.03 8.59 27.64
N HIS A 21 -28.89 7.40 28.23
CA HIS A 21 -30.00 6.48 28.47
C HIS A 21 -30.08 6.13 29.96
N HIS A 22 -30.39 7.13 30.77
CA HIS A 22 -31.13 6.90 32.01
C HIS A 22 -32.38 7.76 31.98
N HIS A 23 -33.50 7.04 31.97
CA HIS A 23 -34.90 7.43 31.95
C HIS A 23 -35.18 8.85 32.47
N TYR A 24 -35.49 9.75 31.54
CA TYR A 24 -36.49 10.77 31.83
C TYR A 24 -37.82 10.04 32.05
N TYR A 25 -38.23 9.87 33.31
CA TYR A 25 -39.63 9.67 33.63
C TYR A 25 -40.37 10.94 33.20
N SER A 26 -41.03 10.87 32.05
CA SER A 26 -42.10 11.79 31.68
C SER A 26 -43.30 11.53 32.59
N HIS A 27 -43.32 12.13 33.77
CA HIS A 27 -44.58 12.33 34.49
C HIS A 27 -45.21 13.62 33.97
N GLN A 28 -46.31 13.46 33.22
CA GLN A 28 -47.28 14.53 33.00
C GLN A 28 -47.74 15.08 34.36
N PRO A 29 -47.89 16.40 34.53
CA PRO A 29 -48.41 16.96 35.77
C PRO A 29 -49.92 16.72 35.81
N GLN A 30 -50.38 15.88 36.74
CA GLN A 30 -51.74 16.01 37.27
C GLN A 30 -51.74 17.19 38.26
N PRO A 31 -52.71 18.11 38.19
CA PRO A 31 -52.80 19.20 39.14
C PRO A 31 -53.49 18.67 40.39
N ASN A 32 -52.76 18.49 41.49
CA ASN A 32 -53.33 18.65 42.82
C ASN A 32 -52.23 18.83 43.88
N GLN A 33 -52.25 20.04 44.46
CA GLN A 33 -51.93 20.38 45.85
C GLN A 33 -50.48 20.15 46.37
N GLN A 34 -49.72 21.26 46.32
CA GLN A 34 -48.99 21.87 47.44
C GLN A 34 -48.07 20.98 48.30
N GLN A 35 -46.77 20.98 47.96
CA GLN A 35 -45.65 21.40 48.83
C GLN A 35 -44.37 21.48 47.96
N PRO A 36 -43.55 22.55 48.02
CA PRO A 36 -42.27 22.55 47.33
C PRO A 36 -41.33 21.58 48.05
N GLU A 37 -40.91 20.51 47.36
CA GLU A 37 -39.87 19.61 47.87
C GLU A 37 -38.62 20.43 48.24
N PRO A 38 -37.99 20.18 49.40
CA PRO A 38 -36.81 20.92 49.85
C PRO A 38 -35.64 20.85 48.85
N GLU A 39 -35.64 19.87 47.93
CA GLU A 39 -34.61 19.71 46.89
C GLU A 39 -34.66 20.82 45.82
N GLN A 40 -35.84 21.24 45.35
CA GLN A 40 -35.95 22.27 44.31
C GLN A 40 -35.56 23.66 44.82
N HIS A 41 -35.85 23.93 46.10
CA HIS A 41 -35.47 25.17 46.75
C HIS A 41 -33.95 25.25 46.97
N GLU A 42 -33.31 24.15 47.35
CA GLU A 42 -31.84 24.07 47.49
C GLU A 42 -31.12 24.17 46.14
N LEU A 43 -31.63 23.53 45.07
CA LEU A 43 -31.07 23.66 43.72
C LEU A 43 -31.16 25.12 43.21
N ALA A 44 -32.29 25.79 43.40
CA ALA A 44 -32.46 27.21 43.07
C ALA A 44 -31.57 28.14 43.93
N GLN A 45 -31.34 27.80 45.19
CA GLN A 45 -30.37 28.51 46.05
C GLN A 45 -28.93 28.29 45.58
N ILE A 46 -28.55 27.08 45.17
CA ILE A 46 -27.23 26.80 44.60
C ILE A 46 -27.04 27.54 43.26
N GLU A 47 -28.05 27.61 42.40
CA GLU A 47 -27.98 28.35 41.13
C GLU A 47 -27.80 29.87 41.34
N THR A 48 -28.51 30.45 42.31
CA THR A 48 -28.40 31.88 42.64
C THR A 48 -27.08 32.21 43.32
N LEU A 49 -26.58 31.34 44.19
CA LEU A 49 -25.30 31.51 44.87
C LEU A 49 -24.10 31.24 43.95
N ALA A 50 -24.17 30.26 43.03
CA ALA A 50 -23.07 29.90 42.13
C ALA A 50 -22.79 30.96 41.05
N LYS A 51 -23.78 31.80 40.72
CA LYS A 51 -23.63 32.95 39.80
C LYS A 51 -22.89 34.14 40.45
N GLY A 52 -22.82 34.20 41.77
CA GLY A 52 -22.10 35.23 42.53
C GLY A 52 -20.73 34.73 42.99
N SER A 53 -19.64 35.35 42.52
CA SER A 53 -18.27 34.94 42.83
C SER A 53 -17.89 34.99 44.33
N SER A 54 -18.69 35.64 45.19
CA SER A 54 -18.41 35.84 46.62
C SER A 54 -19.06 34.83 47.57
N ASN A 55 -19.85 33.85 47.10
CA ASN A 55 -20.70 33.02 47.97
C ASN A 55 -20.29 31.54 48.06
N ASN A 56 -19.09 31.19 47.58
CA ASN A 56 -18.59 29.81 47.59
C ASN A 56 -18.68 29.15 48.98
N ASP A 57 -18.39 29.88 50.07
CA ASP A 57 -18.37 29.32 51.43
C ASP A 57 -19.75 28.84 51.90
N ARG A 58 -20.83 29.57 51.59
CA ARG A 58 -22.22 29.18 51.90
C ARG A 58 -22.68 27.95 51.13
N ILE A 59 -22.21 27.80 49.88
CA ILE A 59 -22.52 26.62 49.06
C ILE A 59 -21.89 25.35 49.68
N PHE A 60 -20.66 25.46 50.20
CA PHE A 60 -19.99 24.33 50.86
C PHE A 60 -20.55 24.01 52.26
N GLU A 61 -21.13 24.98 52.96
CA GLU A 61 -21.90 24.73 54.19
C GLU A 61 -23.18 23.93 53.92
N ILE A 62 -23.91 24.24 52.83
CA ILE A 62 -25.08 23.46 52.40
C ILE A 62 -24.68 22.01 52.07
N LEU A 63 -23.53 21.83 51.40
CA LEU A 63 -22.99 20.50 51.09
C LEU A 63 -22.55 19.70 52.34
N ARG A 64 -22.10 20.37 53.41
CA ARG A 64 -21.71 19.74 54.68
C ARG A 64 -22.90 19.35 55.58
N SER A 65 -24.05 20.01 55.43
CA SER A 65 -25.05 20.09 56.51
C SER A 65 -26.06 18.94 56.64
N ARG A 66 -26.00 17.85 55.86
CA ARG A 66 -26.91 16.69 56.05
C ARG A 66 -26.30 15.35 55.64
N HIS A 67 -26.62 14.28 56.37
CA HIS A 67 -26.36 12.89 55.95
C HIS A 67 -27.19 12.55 54.70
N ARG A 68 -26.64 12.85 53.52
CA ARG A 68 -27.24 12.57 52.21
C ARG A 68 -26.73 11.24 51.66
N SER A 69 -27.53 10.58 50.83
CA SER A 69 -27.04 9.41 50.10
C SER A 69 -25.96 9.83 49.10
N ARG A 70 -24.94 8.98 48.91
CA ARG A 70 -23.78 9.28 48.03
C ARG A 70 -24.19 9.72 46.62
N LYS A 71 -25.28 9.16 46.07
CA LYS A 71 -25.81 9.51 44.74
C LYS A 71 -26.42 10.91 44.68
N GLN A 72 -27.14 11.34 45.72
CA GLN A 72 -27.71 12.68 45.81
C GLN A 72 -26.61 13.75 45.94
N THR A 73 -25.56 13.47 46.70
CA THR A 73 -24.39 14.36 46.81
C THR A 73 -23.68 14.54 45.47
N ILE A 74 -23.56 13.47 44.66
CA ILE A 74 -22.99 13.55 43.30
C ILE A 74 -23.85 14.42 42.38
N ALA A 75 -25.18 14.32 42.42
CA ALA A 75 -26.08 15.13 41.59
C ALA A 75 -26.01 16.63 41.94
N LEU A 76 -25.89 16.96 43.24
CA LEU A 76 -25.73 18.34 43.69
C LEU A 76 -24.38 18.93 43.28
N ILE A 77 -23.31 18.13 43.37
CA ILE A 77 -21.99 18.53 42.86
C ILE A 77 -22.06 18.75 41.34
N ASP A 78 -22.74 17.89 40.59
CA ASP A 78 -22.92 18.07 39.13
C ASP A 78 -23.61 19.39 38.77
N HIS A 79 -24.64 19.76 39.53
CA HIS A 79 -25.35 21.01 39.33
C HIS A 79 -24.49 22.23 39.68
N LEU A 80 -23.78 22.18 40.81
CA LEU A 80 -22.82 23.23 41.23
C LEU A 80 -21.72 23.44 40.17
N LEU A 81 -21.15 22.34 39.67
CA LEU A 81 -20.12 22.35 38.63
C LEU A 81 -20.64 22.79 37.27
N SER A 82 -21.96 22.87 37.06
CA SER A 82 -22.57 23.39 35.83
C SER A 82 -22.78 24.90 35.87
N HIS A 83 -22.97 25.48 37.07
CA HIS A 83 -23.29 26.91 37.26
C HIS A 83 -22.14 27.75 37.79
N THR A 84 -21.06 27.15 38.27
CA THR A 84 -19.85 27.89 38.66
C THR A 84 -19.17 28.50 37.44
N PRO A 85 -18.87 29.82 37.44
CA PRO A 85 -18.11 30.46 36.38
C PRO A 85 -16.66 29.99 36.45
N LEU A 86 -16.19 29.36 35.37
CA LEU A 86 -14.77 29.05 35.20
C LEU A 86 -14.07 30.31 34.68
N PRO A 87 -12.92 30.70 35.24
CA PRO A 87 -12.18 31.86 34.74
C PRO A 87 -11.85 31.68 33.25
N ALA A 88 -11.90 32.76 32.46
CA ALA A 88 -11.72 32.75 31.00
C ALA A 88 -10.37 32.15 30.54
N ALA A 89 -9.38 32.06 31.44
CA ALA A 89 -8.07 31.47 31.20
C ALA A 89 -7.92 30.03 31.75
N GLY A 90 -9.01 29.36 32.19
CA GLY A 90 -8.95 27.95 32.57
C GLY A 90 -7.89 27.61 33.62
N ASP A 91 -7.69 28.47 34.63
CA ASP A 91 -6.60 28.31 35.60
C ASP A 91 -6.80 27.03 36.43
N ILE A 92 -6.00 26.01 36.14
CA ILE A 92 -6.11 24.66 36.72
C ILE A 92 -5.93 24.68 38.23
N ARG A 93 -5.27 25.71 38.77
CA ARG A 93 -5.16 25.97 40.21
C ARG A 93 -6.53 26.24 40.85
N HIS A 94 -7.41 26.95 40.16
CA HIS A 94 -8.79 27.18 40.63
C HIS A 94 -9.58 25.87 40.64
N ILE A 95 -9.36 24.99 39.66
CA ILE A 95 -10.04 23.69 39.59
C ILE A 95 -9.48 22.71 40.65
N ALA A 96 -8.17 22.76 40.92
CA ALA A 96 -7.53 22.02 42.01
C ALA A 96 -8.09 22.43 43.38
N SER A 97 -8.19 23.74 43.63
CA SER A 97 -8.76 24.32 44.85
C SER A 97 -10.23 23.95 45.02
N LEU A 98 -11.02 24.04 43.95
CA LEU A 98 -12.43 23.69 43.96
C LEU A 98 -12.64 22.19 44.23
N ALA A 99 -11.80 21.33 43.65
CA ALA A 99 -11.83 19.89 43.92
C ALA A 99 -11.44 19.54 45.37
N GLU A 100 -10.46 20.24 45.95
CA GLU A 100 -10.11 20.09 47.37
C GLU A 100 -11.23 20.52 48.30
N ARG A 101 -11.88 21.65 48.01
CA ARG A 101 -13.01 22.14 48.80
C ARG A 101 -14.22 21.21 48.75
N ILE A 102 -14.50 20.61 47.59
CA ILE A 102 -15.54 19.59 47.44
C ILE A 102 -15.18 18.34 48.26
N HIS A 103 -13.93 17.88 48.18
CA HIS A 103 -13.49 16.73 48.97
C HIS A 103 -13.58 17.01 50.48
N GLN A 104 -13.12 18.16 50.95
CA GLN A 104 -13.20 18.58 52.35
C GLN A 104 -14.65 18.76 52.84
N ALA A 105 -15.60 19.06 51.96
CA ALA A 105 -17.00 19.24 52.32
C ALA A 105 -17.83 17.95 52.26
N THR A 106 -17.50 17.03 51.37
CA THR A 106 -18.37 15.89 51.01
C THR A 106 -17.70 14.52 51.13
N SER A 107 -16.38 14.48 51.37
CA SER A 107 -15.53 13.26 51.29
C SER A 107 -15.53 12.57 49.91
N ILE A 108 -16.10 13.19 48.87
CA ILE A 108 -16.12 12.64 47.50
C ILE A 108 -14.89 13.13 46.74
N GLU A 109 -14.12 12.20 46.17
CA GLU A 109 -13.02 12.52 45.27
C GLU A 109 -13.50 12.54 43.82
N ILE A 110 -13.62 13.75 43.25
CA ILE A 110 -14.11 14.02 41.89
C ILE A 110 -13.35 13.22 40.82
N PHE A 111 -12.07 12.94 41.07
CA PHE A 111 -11.22 12.25 40.11
C PHE A 111 -11.22 10.71 40.29
N ARG A 112 -11.46 10.16 41.50
CA ARG A 112 -11.37 8.71 41.76
C ARG A 112 -12.69 7.94 41.65
N ASP A 113 -13.79 8.52 42.12
CA ASP A 113 -15.06 7.82 42.25
C ASP A 113 -15.86 7.75 40.93
N GLU A 114 -17.07 7.17 40.93
CA GLU A 114 -18.06 7.26 39.81
C GLU A 114 -18.27 8.72 39.33
N ALA A 115 -17.86 9.69 40.14
CA ALA A 115 -17.67 11.10 39.84
C ALA A 115 -16.63 11.44 38.75
N GLY A 116 -15.90 10.48 38.18
CA GLY A 116 -14.99 10.74 37.04
C GLY A 116 -15.69 11.34 35.79
N LEU A 117 -17.02 11.21 35.70
CA LEU A 117 -17.86 11.93 34.74
C LEU A 117 -17.90 13.44 35.00
N LEU A 118 -17.83 13.87 36.26
CA LEU A 118 -17.78 15.28 36.67
C LEU A 118 -16.45 15.93 36.29
N ALA A 119 -15.34 15.22 36.48
CA ALA A 119 -14.04 15.65 35.98
C ALA A 119 -14.06 15.82 34.45
N GLY A 120 -14.73 14.91 33.74
CA GLY A 120 -14.93 15.00 32.29
C GLY A 120 -15.80 16.19 31.86
N LYS A 121 -16.87 16.51 32.60
CA LYS A 121 -17.72 17.69 32.35
C LYS A 121 -16.99 19.00 32.60
N LEU A 122 -16.20 19.09 33.69
CA LEU A 122 -15.39 20.27 33.99
C LEU A 122 -14.36 20.53 32.88
N PHE A 123 -13.70 19.48 32.41
CA PHE A 123 -12.79 19.56 31.28
C PHE A 123 -13.49 20.02 29.99
N ALA A 124 -14.71 19.54 29.71
CA ALA A 124 -15.47 19.95 28.53
C ALA A 124 -15.87 21.44 28.55
N ARG A 125 -15.91 22.08 29.72
CA ARG A 125 -16.20 23.52 29.89
C ARG A 125 -14.96 24.41 29.77
N THR A 126 -13.74 23.85 29.79
CA THR A 126 -12.49 24.61 29.59
C THR A 126 -12.09 24.65 28.12
N GLU A 127 -11.50 25.75 27.65
CA GLU A 127 -10.96 25.82 26.28
C GLU A 127 -9.82 24.80 26.09
N PRO A 128 -9.91 23.89 25.11
CA PRO A 128 -8.94 22.82 24.94
C PRO A 128 -7.67 23.34 24.24
N SER A 129 -6.74 23.90 25.02
CA SER A 129 -5.35 24.09 24.59
C SER A 129 -4.47 22.95 25.12
N PHE A 130 -3.42 22.58 24.38
CA PHE A 130 -2.54 21.46 24.74
C PHE A 130 -1.97 21.58 26.16
N GLU A 131 -1.52 22.78 26.56
CA GLU A 131 -0.98 23.00 27.92
C GLU A 131 -2.06 22.85 29.00
N HIS A 132 -3.30 23.26 28.74
CA HIS A 132 -4.39 23.06 29.70
C HIS A 132 -4.73 21.58 29.85
N VAL A 133 -4.80 20.84 28.74
CA VAL A 133 -5.05 19.39 28.79
C VAL A 133 -3.89 18.64 29.47
N TRP A 134 -2.65 19.08 29.26
CA TRP A 134 -1.47 18.50 29.91
C TRP A 134 -1.46 18.73 31.42
N ALA A 135 -1.74 19.96 31.87
CA ALA A 135 -1.79 20.26 33.30
C ALA A 135 -3.00 19.59 33.98
N TRP A 136 -4.11 19.38 33.26
CA TRP A 136 -5.22 18.54 33.74
C TRP A 136 -4.80 17.09 33.92
N TYR A 137 -4.01 16.57 32.98
CA TYR A 137 -3.46 15.22 33.05
C TYR A 137 -2.53 15.02 34.25
N GLU A 138 -1.59 15.93 34.49
CA GLU A 138 -0.70 15.88 35.66
C GLU A 138 -1.50 15.92 36.98
N LEU A 139 -2.53 16.77 37.04
CA LEU A 139 -3.42 16.83 38.19
C LEU A 139 -4.20 15.53 38.39
N ALA A 140 -4.75 14.96 37.31
CA ALA A 140 -5.46 13.68 37.36
C ALA A 140 -4.52 12.53 37.77
N LYS A 141 -3.28 12.51 37.28
CA LYS A 141 -2.24 11.53 37.63
C LYS A 141 -1.86 11.60 39.12
N SER A 142 -1.74 12.80 39.67
CA SER A 142 -1.43 12.98 41.11
C SER A 142 -2.54 12.49 42.04
N ARG A 143 -3.80 12.50 41.57
CA ARG A 143 -4.98 12.18 42.40
C ARG A 143 -5.55 10.79 42.12
N THR A 144 -5.28 10.19 40.96
CA THR A 144 -5.94 8.96 40.50
C THR A 144 -5.02 8.03 39.75
N ALA A 145 -5.23 6.73 39.92
CA ALA A 145 -4.63 5.67 39.11
C ALA A 145 -5.68 4.92 38.26
N GLY A 146 -6.86 5.50 38.07
CA GLY A 146 -8.07 4.81 37.62
C GLY A 146 -8.61 5.22 36.23
N PRO A 147 -9.87 4.84 35.89
CA PRO A 147 -10.46 5.01 34.56
C PRO A 147 -10.63 6.47 34.09
N GLY A 148 -10.64 7.44 35.01
CA GLY A 148 -10.62 8.87 34.68
C GLY A 148 -9.33 9.30 33.97
N LEU A 149 -8.19 8.74 34.37
CA LEU A 149 -6.88 8.99 33.76
C LEU A 149 -6.83 8.46 32.31
N ALA A 150 -7.45 7.30 32.06
CA ALA A 150 -7.50 6.68 30.74
C ALA A 150 -8.20 7.56 29.69
N ARG A 151 -9.31 8.23 30.04
CA ARG A 151 -10.01 9.14 29.12
C ARG A 151 -9.21 10.41 28.82
N CYS A 152 -8.55 10.98 29.83
CA CYS A 152 -7.66 12.14 29.65
C CYS A 152 -6.45 11.80 28.77
N LEU A 153 -5.87 10.61 28.92
CA LEU A 153 -4.79 10.12 28.07
C LEU A 153 -5.21 10.01 26.60
N VAL A 154 -6.35 9.39 26.31
CA VAL A 154 -6.84 9.25 24.93
C VAL A 154 -7.14 10.61 24.31
N ALA A 155 -7.65 11.57 25.09
CA ALA A 155 -7.87 12.94 24.65
C ALA A 155 -6.54 13.67 24.35
N LEU A 156 -5.52 13.50 25.19
CA LEU A 156 -4.17 14.04 24.96
C LEU A 156 -3.55 13.50 23.68
N LEU A 157 -3.68 12.19 23.42
CA LEU A 157 -3.19 11.57 22.19
C LEU A 157 -3.84 12.18 20.93
N GLY A 158 -4.99 12.83 21.05
CA GLY A 158 -5.62 13.61 19.97
C GLY A 158 -4.81 14.83 19.50
N PHE A 159 -3.94 15.40 20.35
CA PHE A 159 -3.03 16.50 20.02
C PHE A 159 -1.77 15.99 19.30
N ARG A 160 -2.00 15.36 18.15
CA ARG A 160 -0.95 14.61 17.42
C ARG A 160 0.23 15.48 16.96
N ALA A 161 0.02 16.78 16.71
CA ALA A 161 1.08 17.66 16.20
C ALA A 161 1.98 18.15 17.35
N GLU A 162 1.37 18.53 18.46
CA GLU A 162 2.03 19.01 19.66
C GLU A 162 2.82 17.87 20.34
N LEU A 163 2.25 16.67 20.44
CA LEU A 163 2.95 15.50 20.97
C LEU A 163 4.10 15.01 20.08
N ALA A 164 4.00 15.21 18.76
CA ALA A 164 5.12 14.92 17.86
C ALA A 164 6.30 15.89 18.08
N ALA A 165 6.02 17.13 18.50
CA ALA A 165 7.04 18.15 18.80
C ALA A 165 7.68 17.97 20.20
N HIS A 166 6.98 17.33 21.16
CA HIS A 166 7.45 17.16 22.55
C HIS A 166 7.70 15.68 22.91
N PRO A 167 8.87 15.10 22.55
CA PRO A 167 9.13 13.67 22.73
C PRO A 167 9.23 13.22 24.19
N ALA A 168 9.68 14.08 25.11
CA ALA A 168 9.77 13.76 26.53
C ALA A 168 8.38 13.56 27.17
N ARG A 169 7.43 14.44 26.82
CA ARG A 169 6.03 14.34 27.25
C ARG A 169 5.36 13.10 26.66
N LEU A 170 5.66 12.76 25.41
CA LEU A 170 5.18 11.53 24.78
C LEU A 170 5.70 10.27 25.48
N ALA A 171 6.96 10.24 25.90
CA ALA A 171 7.53 9.11 26.64
C ALA A 171 6.82 8.87 27.98
N GLN A 172 6.50 9.95 28.70
CA GLN A 172 5.71 9.88 29.95
C GLN A 172 4.32 9.29 29.69
N LEU A 173 3.59 9.81 28.70
CA LEU A 173 2.27 9.28 28.34
C LEU A 173 2.31 7.80 27.93
N LEU A 174 3.35 7.39 27.21
CA LEU A 174 3.49 6.00 26.76
C LEU A 174 3.73 5.03 27.93
N ALA A 175 4.45 5.44 28.97
CA ALA A 175 4.64 4.62 30.18
C ALA A 175 3.32 4.47 30.95
N ASP A 176 2.58 5.57 31.11
CA ASP A 176 1.31 5.58 31.80
C ASP A 176 0.22 4.80 31.02
N LEU A 177 0.26 4.85 29.67
CA LEU A 177 -0.62 4.08 28.81
C LEU A 177 -0.40 2.57 28.95
N ASP A 178 0.85 2.10 29.00
CA ASP A 178 1.15 0.66 29.14
C ASP A 178 0.58 0.10 30.45
N GLN A 179 0.61 0.88 31.52
CA GLN A 179 0.06 0.50 32.82
C GLN A 179 -1.48 0.38 32.77
N LEU A 180 -2.15 1.32 32.10
CA LEU A 180 -3.61 1.35 31.99
C LEU A 180 -4.19 0.44 30.90
N ALA A 181 -3.39 0.12 29.89
CA ALA A 181 -3.75 -0.82 28.82
C ALA A 181 -4.07 -2.21 29.37
N ARG A 182 -3.54 -2.58 30.54
CA ARG A 182 -3.82 -3.90 31.14
C ARG A 182 -5.08 -3.92 32.01
N THR A 183 -5.55 -2.77 32.48
CA THR A 183 -6.49 -2.72 33.63
C THR A 183 -7.74 -1.88 33.42
N ALA A 184 -7.72 -0.83 32.57
CA ALA A 184 -8.76 0.21 32.62
C ALA A 184 -9.31 0.68 31.25
N LEU A 185 -8.65 0.36 30.13
CA LEU A 185 -9.05 0.88 28.82
C LEU A 185 -10.18 0.08 28.16
N SER A 186 -11.26 0.78 27.79
CA SER A 186 -12.37 0.21 27.01
C SER A 186 -11.94 -0.09 25.55
N PRO A 187 -12.58 -1.02 24.83
CA PRO A 187 -12.17 -1.37 23.46
C PRO A 187 -12.17 -0.19 22.48
N ALA A 188 -13.15 0.70 22.58
CA ALA A 188 -13.24 1.89 21.74
C ALA A 188 -12.12 2.90 22.05
N ASP A 189 -11.76 3.04 23.33
CA ASP A 189 -10.68 3.94 23.77
C ASP A 189 -9.30 3.39 23.37
N ARG A 190 -9.11 2.07 23.39
CA ARG A 190 -7.90 1.41 22.86
C ARG A 190 -7.73 1.66 21.38
N LEU A 191 -8.78 1.45 20.57
CA LEU A 191 -8.72 1.69 19.13
C LEU A 191 -8.34 3.14 18.82
N ARG A 192 -8.95 4.11 19.52
CA ARG A 192 -8.61 5.52 19.38
C ARG A 192 -7.18 5.83 19.81
N ALA A 193 -6.70 5.21 20.89
CA ALA A 193 -5.31 5.34 21.31
C ALA A 193 -4.36 4.84 20.22
N ILE A 194 -4.64 3.68 19.62
CA ILE A 194 -3.85 3.11 18.51
C ILE A 194 -3.86 4.06 17.31
N GLU A 195 -5.02 4.51 16.83
CA GLU A 195 -5.13 5.43 15.69
C GLU A 195 -4.37 6.75 15.93
N ASN A 196 -4.45 7.30 17.14
CA ASN A 196 -3.75 8.52 17.50
C ASN A 196 -2.24 8.32 17.59
N LEU A 197 -1.78 7.24 18.22
CA LEU A 197 -0.36 6.89 18.29
C LEU A 197 0.23 6.63 16.90
N LEU A 198 -0.47 5.91 16.03
CA LEU A 198 -0.05 5.73 14.64
C LEU A 198 0.03 7.05 13.90
N GLY A 199 -0.96 7.94 14.10
CA GLY A 199 -0.93 9.29 13.55
C GLY A 199 0.28 10.12 14.03
N ILE A 200 0.67 9.99 15.30
CA ILE A 200 1.88 10.61 15.86
C ILE A 200 3.13 9.99 15.25
N ALA A 201 3.21 8.66 15.15
CA ALA A 201 4.35 7.94 14.58
C ALA A 201 4.62 8.36 13.13
N ILE A 202 3.57 8.46 12.31
CA ILE A 202 3.64 8.86 10.92
C ILE A 202 4.11 10.32 10.79
N ARG A 203 3.62 11.22 11.64
CA ARG A 203 4.02 12.64 11.63
C ARG A 203 5.44 12.85 12.10
N ALA A 204 5.84 12.19 13.18
CA ALA A 204 7.18 12.26 13.75
C ALA A 204 8.20 11.43 12.95
N ARG A 205 7.76 10.66 11.95
CA ARG A 205 8.56 9.66 11.21
C ARG A 205 9.32 8.70 12.14
N ARG A 206 8.63 8.19 13.16
CA ARG A 206 9.20 7.26 14.16
C ARG A 206 8.60 5.86 14.02
N PRO A 207 9.29 4.92 13.34
CA PRO A 207 8.77 3.56 13.14
C PRO A 207 8.70 2.75 14.43
N SER A 208 9.60 2.99 15.40
CA SER A 208 9.55 2.37 16.73
C SER A 208 8.27 2.69 17.49
N LEU A 209 7.72 3.90 17.31
CA LEU A 209 6.46 4.29 17.94
C LEU A 209 5.25 3.62 17.28
N ALA A 210 5.29 3.42 15.95
CA ALA A 210 4.28 2.65 15.24
C ALA A 210 4.30 1.18 15.67
N ALA A 211 5.48 0.58 15.84
CA ALA A 211 5.62 -0.78 16.35
C ALA A 211 5.05 -0.92 17.76
N ARG A 212 5.31 0.06 18.64
CA ARG A 212 4.75 0.08 20.00
C ARG A 212 3.22 0.24 20.00
N ALA A 213 2.67 1.08 19.11
CA ALA A 213 1.22 1.26 18.98
C ALA A 213 0.50 -0.01 18.53
N LEU A 214 1.18 -0.84 17.74
CA LEU A 214 0.69 -2.12 17.21
C LEU A 214 1.15 -3.33 18.04
N ALA A 215 1.68 -3.11 19.24
CA ALA A 215 2.12 -4.18 20.12
C ALA A 215 0.92 -4.86 20.82
N ASP A 216 1.11 -6.12 21.20
CA ASP A 216 0.09 -6.97 21.81
C ASP A 216 -0.69 -6.36 22.99
N PRO A 217 -0.14 -5.58 23.95
CA PRO A 217 -0.94 -5.05 25.07
C PRO A 217 -2.12 -4.16 24.66
N LEU A 218 -2.06 -3.56 23.47
CA LEU A 218 -3.15 -2.75 22.93
C LEU A 218 -4.00 -3.52 21.92
N VAL A 219 -3.38 -4.44 21.17
CA VAL A 219 -4.01 -5.16 20.05
C VAL A 219 -4.73 -6.44 20.50
N GLU A 220 -4.13 -7.24 21.39
CA GLU A 220 -4.65 -8.55 21.83
C GLU A 220 -6.11 -8.50 22.33
N PRO A 221 -6.50 -7.57 23.23
CA PRO A 221 -7.89 -7.48 23.68
C PRO A 221 -8.89 -6.92 22.65
N LEU A 222 -8.41 -6.46 21.49
CA LEU A 222 -9.25 -6.01 20.36
C LEU A 222 -9.43 -7.10 19.29
N GLU A 223 -8.71 -8.21 19.38
CA GLU A 223 -8.81 -9.30 18.43
C GLU A 223 -10.23 -9.87 18.36
N GLY A 224 -10.70 -10.10 17.14
CA GLY A 224 -12.04 -10.63 16.88
C GLY A 224 -13.16 -9.58 16.96
N GLN A 225 -12.93 -8.40 17.54
CA GLN A 225 -13.95 -7.34 17.62
C GLN A 225 -14.07 -6.53 16.32
N LEU A 226 -13.01 -6.51 15.50
CA LEU A 226 -12.99 -5.95 14.14
C LEU A 226 -13.56 -4.53 14.06
N LEU A 227 -13.11 -3.66 14.97
CA LEU A 227 -13.69 -2.33 15.20
C LEU A 227 -13.18 -1.26 14.24
N MET A 228 -12.01 -1.46 13.61
CA MET A 228 -11.44 -0.47 12.71
C MET A 228 -12.17 -0.45 11.36
N GLY A 229 -12.57 0.75 10.93
CA GLY A 229 -13.23 0.95 9.64
C GLY A 229 -12.27 0.76 8.45
N GLU A 230 -12.82 0.26 7.34
CA GLU A 230 -12.09 0.02 6.09
C GLU A 230 -11.23 1.20 5.59
N PRO A 231 -11.76 2.43 5.40
CA PRO A 231 -10.96 3.50 4.81
C PRO A 231 -9.76 3.89 5.67
N THR A 232 -9.92 3.81 7.00
CA THR A 232 -8.86 4.08 7.97
C THR A 232 -7.76 3.02 7.87
N MET A 233 -8.13 1.74 7.76
CA MET A 233 -7.15 0.65 7.59
C MET A 233 -6.32 0.83 6.32
N VAL A 234 -6.95 1.14 5.18
CA VAL A 234 -6.25 1.31 3.90
C VAL A 234 -5.28 2.50 3.94
N ASP A 235 -5.71 3.63 4.52
CA ASP A 235 -4.87 4.83 4.65
C ASP A 235 -3.71 4.62 5.63
N LEU A 236 -3.96 3.99 6.78
CA LEU A 236 -2.93 3.63 7.74
C LEU A 236 -1.92 2.66 7.14
N LEU A 237 -2.37 1.63 6.43
CA LEU A 237 -1.47 0.65 5.81
C LEU A 237 -0.49 1.34 4.85
N GLY A 238 -0.99 2.17 3.94
CA GLY A 238 -0.14 2.89 3.00
C GLY A 238 0.89 3.77 3.69
N LYS A 239 0.50 4.48 4.76
CA LYS A 239 1.40 5.34 5.53
C LYS A 239 2.40 4.54 6.38
N LEU A 240 2.02 3.39 6.91
CA LEU A 240 2.88 2.53 7.74
C LEU A 240 3.92 1.79 6.89
N LEU A 241 3.53 1.28 5.72
CA LEU A 241 4.49 0.73 4.76
C LEU A 241 5.48 1.80 4.29
N LEU A 242 5.02 3.06 4.14
CA LEU A 242 5.91 4.19 3.87
C LEU A 242 6.77 4.61 5.07
N LEU A 243 6.45 4.21 6.29
CA LEU A 243 7.22 4.52 7.49
C LEU A 243 8.25 3.43 7.82
N ALA A 244 8.00 2.19 7.41
CA ALA A 244 8.86 1.05 7.72
C ALA A 244 10.29 1.23 7.18
N GLU A 245 11.27 0.85 8.00
CA GLU A 245 12.71 0.87 7.67
C GLU A 245 13.12 -0.36 6.87
N ASN A 246 12.54 -1.52 7.20
CA ASN A 246 12.83 -2.80 6.57
C ASN A 246 11.55 -3.58 6.22
N ARG A 247 11.72 -4.63 5.42
CA ARG A 247 10.61 -5.47 4.91
C ARG A 247 9.91 -6.26 6.02
N ASP A 248 10.62 -6.57 7.10
CA ASP A 248 10.13 -7.38 8.21
C ASP A 248 9.20 -6.56 9.10
N GLN A 249 9.59 -5.34 9.42
CA GLN A 249 8.77 -4.37 10.12
C GLN A 249 7.54 -3.99 9.30
N ALA A 250 7.69 -3.80 7.99
CA ALA A 250 6.56 -3.54 7.09
C ALA A 250 5.53 -4.69 7.14
N PHE A 251 5.99 -5.94 7.15
CA PHE A 251 5.11 -7.10 7.25
C PHE A 251 4.46 -7.21 8.63
N GLY A 252 5.21 -6.95 9.70
CA GLY A 252 4.68 -6.92 11.06
C GLY A 252 3.59 -5.86 11.24
N PHE A 253 3.75 -4.65 10.66
CA PHE A 253 2.70 -3.63 10.67
C PHE A 253 1.43 -4.09 9.96
N TYR A 254 1.57 -4.78 8.83
CA TYR A 254 0.45 -5.37 8.12
C TYR A 254 -0.29 -6.40 8.97
N GLU A 255 0.42 -7.37 9.57
CA GLU A 255 -0.22 -8.44 10.36
C GLU A 255 -0.94 -7.88 11.58
N GLN A 256 -0.34 -6.91 12.27
CA GLN A 256 -0.98 -6.30 13.44
C GLN A 256 -2.18 -5.43 13.05
N LEU A 257 -2.11 -4.71 11.93
CA LEU A 257 -3.24 -3.92 11.45
C LEU A 257 -4.41 -4.81 11.01
N LEU A 258 -4.12 -5.98 10.45
CA LEU A 258 -5.14 -6.96 10.05
C LEU A 258 -5.95 -7.49 11.25
N ARG A 259 -5.35 -7.56 12.45
CA ARG A 259 -6.03 -7.99 13.69
C ARG A 259 -7.10 -6.99 14.16
N LEU A 260 -7.03 -5.73 13.74
CA LEU A 260 -7.86 -4.63 14.26
C LEU A 260 -9.17 -4.41 13.50
N GLY A 261 -9.30 -4.93 12.27
CA GLY A 261 -10.47 -4.66 11.44
C GLY A 261 -10.66 -5.64 10.29
N ARG A 262 -11.77 -5.50 9.56
CA ARG A 262 -12.09 -6.37 8.42
C ARG A 262 -11.30 -5.92 7.19
N PRO A 263 -10.44 -6.76 6.62
CA PRO A 263 -9.73 -6.41 5.39
C PRO A 263 -10.72 -6.35 4.21
N SER A 264 -10.48 -5.40 3.31
CA SER A 264 -11.22 -5.28 2.05
C SER A 264 -10.31 -5.59 0.84
N PRO A 265 -10.87 -5.75 -0.37
CA PRO A 265 -10.06 -5.95 -1.57
C PRO A 265 -9.04 -4.81 -1.77
N ARG A 266 -9.46 -3.56 -1.55
CA ARG A 266 -8.59 -2.37 -1.63
C ARG A 266 -7.45 -2.39 -0.62
N PHE A 267 -7.68 -2.98 0.56
CA PHE A 267 -6.63 -3.16 1.56
C PHE A 267 -5.53 -4.09 1.05
N PHE A 268 -5.90 -5.22 0.43
CA PHE A 268 -4.93 -6.14 -0.13
C PHE A 268 -4.27 -5.63 -1.41
N GLU A 269 -4.99 -4.92 -2.29
CA GLU A 269 -4.41 -4.24 -3.45
C GLU A 269 -3.34 -3.23 -3.02
N ARG A 270 -3.65 -2.42 -2.00
CA ARG A 270 -2.71 -1.46 -1.39
C ARG A 270 -1.50 -2.17 -0.80
N LEU A 271 -1.72 -3.27 -0.07
CA LEU A 271 -0.65 -4.10 0.50
C LEU A 271 0.27 -4.62 -0.60
N LEU A 272 -0.27 -5.29 -1.60
CA LEU A 272 0.53 -5.88 -2.68
C LEU A 272 1.30 -4.79 -3.40
N ARG A 273 0.66 -3.68 -3.80
CA ARG A 273 1.36 -2.62 -4.50
C ARG A 273 2.52 -2.02 -3.69
N ASP A 274 2.25 -1.61 -2.44
CA ASP A 274 3.24 -0.88 -1.64
C ASP A 274 4.31 -1.83 -1.04
N TYR A 275 3.94 -3.05 -0.64
CA TYR A 275 4.88 -4.05 -0.09
C TYR A 275 5.78 -4.66 -1.17
N LEU A 276 5.23 -4.96 -2.36
CA LEU A 276 6.03 -5.46 -3.48
C LEU A 276 7.01 -4.37 -3.97
N ALA A 277 6.61 -3.10 -3.94
CA ALA A 277 7.52 -1.98 -4.22
C ALA A 277 8.71 -1.90 -3.23
N LEU A 278 8.49 -2.17 -1.94
CA LEU A 278 9.55 -2.30 -0.93
C LEU A 278 10.47 -3.51 -1.17
N CYS A 279 9.92 -4.59 -1.74
CA CYS A 279 10.70 -5.76 -2.12
C CYS A 279 11.60 -5.48 -3.34
N GLU A 280 11.12 -4.69 -4.29
CA GLU A 280 11.85 -4.29 -5.51
C GLU A 280 12.90 -3.21 -5.24
N SER A 281 12.54 -2.18 -4.45
CA SER A 281 13.41 -1.06 -4.09
C SER A 281 13.52 -0.96 -2.56
N PRO A 282 14.44 -1.75 -1.96
CA PRO A 282 14.70 -1.65 -0.53
C PRO A 282 15.23 -0.27 -0.16
N ARG A 283 14.86 0.20 1.04
CA ARG A 283 15.24 1.52 1.55
C ARG A 283 16.53 1.49 2.35
N ALA A 284 16.79 0.36 3.00
CA ALA A 284 18.06 0.11 3.67
C ALA A 284 19.13 -0.19 2.60
N GLY A 285 20.24 0.56 2.64
CA GLY A 285 21.31 0.47 1.64
C GLY A 285 21.99 -0.91 1.55
N GLU A 286 21.79 -1.77 2.55
CA GLU A 286 22.36 -3.12 2.59
C GLU A 286 21.42 -4.20 2.02
N GLU A 287 20.12 -3.94 1.94
CA GLU A 287 19.15 -4.92 1.44
C GLU A 287 19.19 -4.96 -0.09
N ARG A 288 19.32 -6.17 -0.67
CA ARG A 288 19.20 -6.37 -2.12
C ARG A 288 17.74 -6.55 -2.52
N PRO A 289 17.35 -6.17 -3.75
CA PRO A 289 16.05 -6.54 -4.31
C PRO A 289 15.84 -8.06 -4.19
N GLN A 290 14.74 -8.44 -3.57
CA GLN A 290 14.39 -9.84 -3.29
C GLN A 290 12.90 -10.02 -3.50
N ALA A 291 12.51 -11.19 -4.01
CA ALA A 291 11.11 -11.48 -4.23
C ALA A 291 10.41 -11.77 -2.91
N LEU A 292 9.10 -11.50 -2.88
CA LEU A 292 8.23 -11.83 -1.76
C LEU A 292 8.45 -13.28 -1.29
N PRO A 293 8.94 -13.51 -0.06
CA PRO A 293 9.18 -14.86 0.44
C PRO A 293 7.89 -15.69 0.47
N ILE A 294 7.98 -16.96 0.07
CA ILE A 294 6.82 -17.88 0.03
C ILE A 294 6.06 -17.96 1.35
N PRO A 295 6.70 -18.02 2.55
CA PRO A 295 5.96 -18.03 3.80
C PRO A 295 5.03 -16.81 3.95
N ARG A 296 5.51 -15.62 3.57
CA ARG A 296 4.73 -14.38 3.61
C ARG A 296 3.65 -14.36 2.56
N LEU A 297 3.95 -14.81 1.34
CA LEU A 297 2.94 -14.96 0.30
C LEU A 297 1.82 -15.90 0.75
N MET A 298 2.15 -17.06 1.30
CA MET A 298 1.17 -18.02 1.79
C MET A 298 0.33 -17.47 2.94
N ALA A 299 0.93 -16.67 3.84
CA ALA A 299 0.21 -15.96 4.89
C ALA A 299 -0.78 -14.95 4.30
N ILE A 300 -0.35 -14.11 3.34
CA ILE A 300 -1.23 -13.16 2.65
C ILE A 300 -2.39 -13.90 1.95
N LEU A 301 -2.11 -14.96 1.19
CA LEU A 301 -3.14 -15.76 0.51
C LEU A 301 -4.08 -16.49 1.49
N ALA A 302 -3.58 -16.87 2.68
CA ALA A 302 -4.43 -17.40 3.74
C ALA A 302 -5.34 -16.30 4.32
N HIS A 303 -4.85 -15.07 4.42
CA HIS A 303 -5.64 -13.92 4.87
C HIS A 303 -6.74 -13.53 3.87
N PHE A 304 -6.47 -13.58 2.56
CA PHE A 304 -7.51 -13.47 1.52
C PHE A 304 -8.64 -14.50 1.72
N ARG A 305 -8.26 -15.76 1.90
CA ARG A 305 -9.22 -16.87 2.11
C ARG A 305 -10.03 -16.71 3.40
N ARG A 306 -9.39 -16.32 4.51
CA ARG A 306 -10.08 -16.03 5.79
C ARG A 306 -11.05 -14.86 5.67
N ALA A 307 -10.71 -13.87 4.86
CA ALA A 307 -11.57 -12.73 4.57
C ALA A 307 -12.70 -13.03 3.57
N GLN A 308 -12.76 -14.26 3.03
CA GLN A 308 -13.70 -14.66 1.97
C GLN A 308 -13.58 -13.80 0.70
N ILE A 309 -12.39 -13.24 0.44
CA ILE A 309 -12.11 -12.47 -0.77
C ILE A 309 -11.51 -13.44 -1.80
N PRO A 310 -12.14 -13.62 -2.98
CA PRO A 310 -11.60 -14.49 -4.01
C PRO A 310 -10.28 -13.91 -4.53
N ILE A 311 -9.31 -14.79 -4.78
CA ILE A 311 -8.05 -14.40 -5.41
C ILE A 311 -8.31 -14.42 -6.91
N ASP A 312 -8.24 -13.25 -7.54
CA ASP A 312 -8.55 -13.07 -8.95
C ASP A 312 -7.31 -13.21 -9.85
N SER A 313 -7.55 -13.29 -11.16
CA SER A 313 -6.48 -13.32 -12.17
C SER A 313 -5.56 -12.11 -12.06
N HIS A 314 -6.12 -10.96 -11.68
CA HIS A 314 -5.37 -9.71 -11.49
C HIS A 314 -4.35 -9.81 -10.35
N THR A 315 -4.73 -10.36 -9.19
CA THR A 315 -3.82 -10.57 -8.06
C THR A 315 -2.65 -11.48 -8.45
N TYR A 316 -2.92 -12.59 -9.14
CA TYR A 316 -1.85 -13.46 -9.64
C TYR A 316 -0.97 -12.78 -10.69
N ALA A 317 -1.56 -11.97 -11.58
CA ALA A 317 -0.82 -11.20 -12.57
C ALA A 317 0.14 -10.17 -11.91
N ILE A 318 -0.29 -9.49 -10.84
CA ILE A 318 0.56 -8.58 -10.06
C ILE A 318 1.75 -9.35 -9.45
N LEU A 319 1.48 -10.50 -8.83
CA LEU A 319 2.52 -11.34 -8.23
C LEU A 319 3.53 -11.80 -9.29
N LEU A 320 3.07 -12.37 -10.40
CA LEU A 320 3.94 -12.84 -11.48
C LEU A 320 4.80 -11.71 -12.07
N ASN A 321 4.21 -10.52 -12.25
CA ASN A 321 4.95 -9.35 -12.71
C ASN A 321 6.05 -8.96 -11.70
N HIS A 322 5.76 -8.97 -10.40
CA HIS A 322 6.76 -8.73 -9.36
C HIS A 322 7.94 -9.71 -9.43
N PHE A 323 7.68 -11.01 -9.55
CA PHE A 323 8.76 -12.00 -9.71
C PHE A 323 9.59 -11.76 -10.97
N SER A 324 8.97 -11.30 -12.06
CA SER A 324 9.69 -10.94 -13.29
C SER A 324 10.57 -9.70 -13.11
N THR A 325 10.09 -8.69 -12.37
CA THR A 325 10.82 -7.43 -12.09
C THR A 325 12.03 -7.69 -11.20
N VAL A 326 11.85 -8.45 -10.11
CA VAL A 326 12.94 -8.74 -9.17
C VAL A 326 14.10 -9.47 -9.86
N VAL A 327 13.81 -10.42 -10.76
CA VAL A 327 14.85 -11.16 -11.48
C VAL A 327 15.67 -10.26 -12.39
N ARG A 328 15.03 -9.28 -13.04
CA ARG A 328 15.75 -8.27 -13.82
C ARG A 328 16.66 -7.40 -12.95
N LEU A 329 16.23 -7.07 -11.73
CA LEU A 329 17.02 -6.28 -10.79
C LEU A 329 18.13 -7.11 -10.12
N ASN A 330 17.92 -8.41 -9.93
CA ASN A 330 18.84 -9.31 -9.25
C ASN A 330 18.86 -10.71 -9.91
N PRO A 331 19.57 -10.87 -11.05
CA PRO A 331 19.53 -12.09 -11.85
C PRO A 331 20.22 -13.30 -11.18
N ARG A 332 21.02 -13.07 -10.13
CA ARG A 332 21.70 -14.14 -9.38
C ARG A 332 20.81 -14.80 -8.33
N ASN A 333 19.60 -14.31 -8.13
CA ASN A 333 18.72 -14.83 -7.10
C ASN A 333 18.01 -16.12 -7.54
N LEU A 334 18.64 -17.27 -7.28
CA LEU A 334 18.08 -18.59 -7.60
C LEU A 334 16.75 -18.89 -6.90
N SER A 335 16.45 -18.21 -5.78
CA SER A 335 15.21 -18.46 -5.04
C SER A 335 13.98 -18.07 -5.84
N THR A 336 14.05 -17.05 -6.71
CA THR A 336 12.89 -16.59 -7.49
C THR A 336 12.36 -17.66 -8.44
N ARG A 337 13.23 -18.51 -9.00
CA ARG A 337 12.85 -19.62 -9.88
C ARG A 337 11.98 -20.65 -9.17
N LEU A 338 12.43 -21.11 -8.00
CA LEU A 338 11.67 -22.07 -7.17
C LEU A 338 10.35 -21.48 -6.69
N GLN A 339 10.34 -20.18 -6.36
CA GLN A 339 9.13 -19.49 -5.91
C GLN A 339 8.11 -19.34 -7.05
N LEU A 340 8.57 -19.03 -8.27
CA LEU A 340 7.72 -18.97 -9.45
C LEU A 340 7.04 -20.31 -9.76
N GLU A 341 7.76 -21.43 -9.62
CA GLU A 341 7.18 -22.77 -9.82
C GLU A 341 6.10 -23.11 -8.79
N ARG A 342 6.28 -22.68 -7.54
CA ARG A 342 5.26 -22.83 -6.49
C ARG A 342 4.01 -22.02 -6.83
N ILE A 343 4.17 -20.78 -7.30
CA ILE A 343 3.04 -19.93 -7.71
C ILE A 343 2.31 -20.53 -8.91
N HIS A 344 3.05 -21.05 -9.89
CA HIS A 344 2.44 -21.75 -11.02
C HIS A 344 1.64 -22.97 -10.57
N THR A 345 2.12 -23.71 -9.56
CA THR A 345 1.37 -24.83 -8.96
C THR A 345 0.09 -24.34 -8.27
N LEU A 346 0.16 -23.22 -7.54
CA LEU A 346 -1.03 -22.62 -6.91
C LEU A 346 -2.07 -22.20 -7.95
N ILE A 347 -1.65 -21.56 -9.05
CA ILE A 347 -2.51 -21.17 -10.17
C ILE A 347 -3.20 -22.40 -10.78
N LYS A 348 -2.48 -23.52 -10.95
CA LYS A 348 -3.06 -24.77 -11.47
C LYS A 348 -4.05 -25.45 -10.54
N LEU A 349 -3.87 -25.29 -9.23
CA LEU A 349 -4.74 -25.90 -8.21
C LEU A 349 -5.98 -25.06 -7.91
N ASP A 350 -6.02 -23.80 -8.36
CA ASP A 350 -7.16 -22.92 -8.13
C ASP A 350 -8.29 -23.24 -9.13
N ILE A 351 -9.33 -23.89 -8.62
CA ILE A 351 -10.50 -24.33 -9.39
C ILE A 351 -11.37 -23.13 -9.81
N HIS A 352 -11.27 -22.01 -9.09
CA HIS A 352 -12.11 -20.83 -9.32
C HIS A 352 -11.47 -19.82 -10.28
N LEU A 353 -10.25 -20.11 -10.75
CA LEU A 353 -9.50 -19.22 -11.61
C LEU A 353 -9.78 -19.49 -13.09
N GLU A 354 -10.40 -18.51 -13.76
CA GLU A 354 -10.58 -18.56 -15.20
C GLU A 354 -9.29 -18.18 -15.94
N PRO A 355 -8.96 -18.84 -17.07
CA PRO A 355 -7.77 -18.52 -17.86
C PRO A 355 -7.92 -17.17 -18.56
N ASP A 356 -7.46 -16.11 -17.92
CA ASP A 356 -7.40 -14.75 -18.44
C ASP A 356 -6.17 -14.57 -19.37
N PRO A 357 -6.30 -13.99 -20.58
CA PRO A 357 -5.17 -13.69 -21.46
C PRO A 357 -4.08 -12.85 -20.79
N LEU A 358 -4.43 -11.94 -19.87
CA LEU A 358 -3.45 -11.15 -19.13
C LEU A 358 -2.63 -12.04 -18.20
N LEU A 359 -3.29 -12.95 -17.47
CA LEU A 359 -2.63 -13.88 -16.55
C LEU A 359 -1.68 -14.82 -17.30
N VAL A 360 -2.13 -15.39 -18.43
CA VAL A 360 -1.30 -16.25 -19.28
C VAL A 360 -0.08 -15.49 -19.80
N HIS A 361 -0.25 -14.24 -20.25
CA HIS A 361 0.86 -13.40 -20.67
C HIS A 361 1.86 -13.15 -19.53
N GLN A 362 1.39 -12.78 -18.33
CA GLN A 362 2.28 -12.56 -17.18
C GLN A 362 3.00 -13.84 -16.74
N LEU A 363 2.34 -15.00 -16.83
CA LEU A 363 2.95 -16.30 -16.55
C LEU A 363 4.08 -16.59 -17.54
N PHE A 364 3.78 -16.46 -18.85
CA PHE A 364 4.76 -16.62 -19.92
C PHE A 364 5.97 -15.67 -19.74
N LYS A 365 5.70 -14.40 -19.47
CA LYS A 365 6.70 -13.37 -19.20
C LYS A 365 7.58 -13.71 -17.99
N ALA A 366 6.98 -14.16 -16.89
CA ALA A 366 7.70 -14.50 -15.68
C ALA A 366 8.65 -15.69 -15.91
N PHE A 367 8.21 -16.75 -16.58
CA PHE A 367 9.06 -17.91 -16.90
C PHE A 367 10.19 -17.56 -17.89
N SER A 368 9.87 -16.74 -18.90
CA SER A 368 10.85 -16.24 -19.88
C SER A 368 12.00 -15.50 -19.19
N TYR A 369 11.70 -14.46 -18.41
CA TYR A 369 12.75 -13.66 -17.74
C TYR A 369 13.50 -14.42 -16.65
N ASN A 370 12.93 -15.49 -16.08
CA ASN A 370 13.62 -16.35 -15.12
C ASN A 370 14.63 -17.32 -15.77
N GLY A 371 14.70 -17.39 -17.11
CA GLY A 371 15.58 -18.30 -17.84
C GLY A 371 15.09 -19.75 -17.87
N LEU A 372 13.79 -19.97 -17.60
CA LEU A 372 13.13 -21.28 -17.63
C LEU A 372 12.47 -21.48 -19.00
N TYR A 373 13.30 -21.53 -20.05
CA TYR A 373 12.87 -21.46 -21.45
C TYR A 373 11.94 -22.61 -21.85
N ASP A 374 12.27 -23.86 -21.48
CA ASP A 374 11.44 -25.03 -21.80
C ASP A 374 10.01 -24.88 -21.24
N LYS A 375 9.90 -24.38 -20.00
CA LYS A 375 8.60 -24.14 -19.35
C LYS A 375 7.85 -22.98 -20.00
N ALA A 376 8.56 -21.92 -20.40
CA ALA A 376 7.96 -20.79 -21.11
C ALA A 376 7.40 -21.23 -22.47
N TRP A 377 8.12 -22.05 -23.23
CA TRP A 377 7.63 -22.62 -24.48
C TRP A 377 6.49 -23.60 -24.29
N ALA A 378 6.50 -24.40 -23.22
CA ALA A 378 5.37 -25.28 -22.89
C ALA A 378 4.10 -24.48 -22.59
N ILE A 379 4.20 -23.36 -21.86
CA ILE A 379 3.08 -22.43 -21.62
C ILE A 379 2.60 -21.83 -22.95
N TRP A 380 3.53 -21.41 -23.81
CA TRP A 380 3.20 -20.86 -25.11
C TRP A 380 2.36 -21.83 -25.95
N ASP A 381 2.82 -23.08 -26.08
CA ASP A 381 2.13 -24.11 -26.85
C ASP A 381 0.78 -24.47 -26.21
N GLN A 382 0.72 -24.58 -24.88
CA GLN A 382 -0.48 -24.98 -24.14
C GLN A 382 -1.62 -23.96 -24.27
N PHE A 383 -1.33 -22.66 -24.21
CA PHE A 383 -2.36 -21.62 -24.16
C PHE A 383 -2.63 -20.94 -25.49
N PHE A 384 -1.62 -20.75 -26.35
CA PHE A 384 -1.81 -20.07 -27.64
C PHE A 384 -2.11 -21.04 -28.80
N PHE A 385 -1.75 -22.32 -28.65
CA PHE A 385 -1.95 -23.35 -29.68
C PHE A 385 -2.73 -24.58 -29.18
N SER A 386 -3.46 -24.44 -28.07
CA SER A 386 -4.21 -25.54 -27.46
C SER A 386 -5.17 -26.24 -28.44
N PRO A 387 -5.10 -27.58 -28.59
CA PRO A 387 -6.02 -28.34 -29.44
C PRO A 387 -7.44 -28.50 -28.85
N SER A 388 -7.67 -28.04 -27.61
CA SER A 388 -8.90 -28.26 -26.84
C SER A 388 -10.10 -27.38 -27.24
N SER A 389 -9.94 -26.46 -28.19
CA SER A 389 -11.07 -25.83 -28.86
C SER A 389 -11.74 -26.88 -29.78
N ALA A 390 -12.65 -27.70 -29.23
CA ALA A 390 -13.41 -28.70 -29.96
C ALA A 390 -14.16 -28.15 -31.19
N PHE A 391 -14.35 -26.83 -31.26
CA PHE A 391 -14.92 -26.10 -32.40
C PHE A 391 -13.92 -25.69 -33.49
N ALA A 392 -12.60 -25.77 -33.26
CA ALA A 392 -11.57 -25.35 -34.22
C ALA A 392 -11.10 -26.47 -35.15
N ARG A 393 -11.73 -27.67 -35.09
CA ARG A 393 -11.31 -28.83 -35.89
C ARG A 393 -11.76 -28.78 -37.36
N ARG A 394 -12.40 -27.68 -37.78
CA ARG A 394 -12.78 -27.43 -39.18
C ARG A 394 -12.16 -26.09 -39.62
N LYS A 395 -10.95 -26.15 -40.19
CA LYS A 395 -10.20 -25.03 -40.85
C LYS A 395 -9.35 -24.08 -39.98
N SER A 396 -8.66 -24.50 -38.91
CA SER A 396 -7.60 -23.66 -38.34
C SER A 396 -6.28 -23.87 -39.11
N SER A 397 -5.97 -22.98 -40.06
CA SER A 397 -4.58 -22.83 -40.51
C SER A 397 -3.72 -22.40 -39.31
N ALA A 398 -2.41 -22.69 -39.30
CA ALA A 398 -1.49 -22.25 -38.24
C ALA A 398 -1.60 -20.73 -37.90
N SER A 399 -2.10 -19.94 -38.85
CA SER A 399 -2.40 -18.50 -38.74
C SER A 399 -3.50 -18.16 -37.70
N GLY A 400 -4.44 -19.07 -37.45
CA GLY A 400 -5.57 -18.83 -36.54
C GLY A 400 -5.23 -18.85 -35.05
N GLY A 401 -4.11 -19.45 -34.66
CA GLY A 401 -3.60 -19.41 -33.28
C GLY A 401 -2.94 -18.06 -32.98
N PHE A 402 -2.14 -17.55 -33.92
CA PHE A 402 -1.42 -16.29 -33.79
C PHE A 402 -2.34 -15.06 -33.73
N SER A 403 -3.53 -15.10 -34.35
CA SER A 403 -4.48 -13.98 -34.36
C SER A 403 -5.10 -13.67 -32.99
N ARG A 404 -4.95 -14.57 -32.00
CA ARG A 404 -5.44 -14.43 -30.62
C ARG A 404 -4.36 -13.93 -29.66
N ILE A 405 -3.12 -13.81 -30.12
CA ILE A 405 -1.96 -13.50 -29.29
C ILE A 405 -1.76 -11.98 -29.25
N SER A 406 -1.67 -11.39 -28.06
CA SER A 406 -1.47 -9.95 -27.94
C SER A 406 -0.05 -9.51 -28.35
N ASN A 407 0.10 -8.26 -28.82
CA ASN A 407 1.41 -7.68 -29.14
C ASN A 407 2.45 -7.80 -28.01
N PRO A 408 2.13 -7.56 -26.72
CA PRO A 408 3.08 -7.79 -25.62
C PRO A 408 3.59 -9.24 -25.54
N SER A 409 2.73 -10.22 -25.85
CA SER A 409 3.10 -11.64 -25.83
C SER A 409 4.05 -11.97 -26.98
N PHE A 410 3.84 -11.40 -28.17
CA PHE A 410 4.79 -11.50 -29.28
C PHE A 410 6.15 -10.88 -28.94
N ALA A 411 6.17 -9.69 -28.35
CA ALA A 411 7.41 -9.05 -27.93
C ALA A 411 8.20 -9.94 -26.95
N THR A 412 7.49 -10.49 -25.95
CA THR A 412 8.08 -11.41 -24.96
C THR A 412 8.57 -12.71 -25.60
N MET A 413 7.89 -13.20 -26.65
CA MET A 413 8.32 -14.38 -27.41
C MET A 413 9.59 -14.11 -28.21
N PHE A 414 9.72 -12.93 -28.82
CA PHE A 414 10.96 -12.54 -29.50
C PHE A 414 12.11 -12.38 -28.50
N ASP A 415 11.87 -11.74 -27.37
CA ASP A 415 12.88 -11.66 -26.30
C ASP A 415 13.31 -13.05 -25.82
N LEU A 416 12.35 -13.96 -25.58
CA LEU A 416 12.62 -15.34 -25.17
C LEU A 416 13.53 -16.06 -26.17
N ALA A 417 13.18 -16.03 -27.46
CA ALA A 417 13.96 -16.68 -28.51
C ALA A 417 15.37 -16.10 -28.63
N GLY A 418 15.52 -14.78 -28.49
CA GLY A 418 16.82 -14.11 -28.50
C GLY A 418 17.69 -14.50 -27.30
N PHE A 419 17.14 -14.50 -26.09
CA PHE A 419 17.87 -14.90 -24.87
C PHE A 419 18.22 -16.39 -24.86
N GLU A 420 17.33 -17.24 -25.38
CA GLU A 420 17.58 -18.68 -25.55
C GLU A 420 18.77 -18.90 -26.48
N SER A 421 18.75 -18.29 -27.66
CA SER A 421 19.84 -18.40 -28.65
C SER A 421 21.15 -17.85 -28.11
N GLU A 422 21.13 -16.69 -27.43
CA GLU A 422 22.31 -16.09 -26.81
C GLU A 422 22.94 -17.01 -25.74
N ARG A 423 22.11 -17.71 -24.95
CA ARG A 423 22.60 -18.62 -23.91
C ARG A 423 23.23 -19.88 -24.50
N PHE A 424 22.65 -20.44 -25.56
CA PHE A 424 23.19 -21.64 -26.21
C PHE A 424 24.37 -21.31 -27.14
N GLY A 425 24.47 -20.07 -27.63
CA GLY A 425 25.56 -19.58 -28.47
C GLY A 425 25.62 -20.23 -29.85
N ASP A 426 24.57 -20.95 -30.26
CA ASP A 426 24.50 -21.72 -31.50
C ASP A 426 23.90 -20.94 -32.68
N GLY A 427 23.45 -19.70 -32.45
CA GLY A 427 22.82 -18.84 -33.45
C GLY A 427 21.49 -19.39 -34.01
N ARG A 428 20.95 -20.45 -33.39
CA ARG A 428 19.70 -21.07 -33.83
C ARG A 428 18.54 -20.25 -33.31
N LEU A 429 17.72 -19.77 -34.23
CA LEU A 429 16.51 -19.05 -33.91
C LEU A 429 15.34 -20.03 -33.71
N ASN A 430 14.57 -19.84 -32.65
CA ASN A 430 13.42 -20.71 -32.37
C ASN A 430 12.41 -20.65 -33.52
N ARG A 431 11.97 -21.82 -34.03
CA ARG A 431 11.00 -21.91 -35.15
C ARG A 431 9.69 -21.18 -34.87
N ARG A 432 9.27 -21.09 -33.61
CA ARG A 432 8.07 -20.35 -33.19
C ARG A 432 8.21 -18.85 -33.44
N ALA A 433 9.40 -18.29 -33.20
CA ALA A 433 9.69 -16.89 -33.43
C ALA A 433 9.68 -16.56 -34.94
N LEU A 434 10.28 -17.42 -35.77
CA LEU A 434 10.21 -17.32 -37.24
C LEU A 434 8.76 -17.35 -37.75
N ALA A 435 7.95 -18.29 -37.25
CA ALA A 435 6.55 -18.40 -37.63
C ALA A 435 5.73 -17.17 -37.19
N GLY A 436 5.98 -16.64 -35.99
CA GLY A 436 5.34 -15.42 -35.50
C GLY A 436 5.71 -14.20 -36.34
N TRP A 437 6.99 -14.02 -36.68
CA TRP A 437 7.43 -12.94 -37.56
C TRP A 437 6.82 -13.05 -38.96
N ALA A 438 6.74 -14.25 -39.54
CA ALA A 438 6.11 -14.45 -40.86
C ALA A 438 4.60 -14.15 -40.87
N PHE A 439 3.94 -14.22 -39.69
CA PHE A 439 2.52 -13.93 -39.53
C PHE A 439 2.24 -12.41 -39.39
N LEU A 440 3.03 -11.68 -38.60
CA LEU A 440 2.74 -10.29 -38.23
C LEU A 440 2.52 -9.34 -39.42
N PRO A 441 3.31 -9.37 -40.52
CA PRO A 441 3.07 -8.50 -41.67
C PRO A 441 1.81 -8.84 -42.46
N LYS A 442 1.29 -10.07 -42.31
CA LYS A 442 0.07 -10.54 -42.97
C LYS A 442 -1.17 -10.33 -42.09
N SER A 443 -0.98 -9.85 -40.86
CA SER A 443 -2.07 -9.64 -39.92
C SER A 443 -2.91 -8.40 -40.29
N PRO A 444 -4.22 -8.42 -40.02
CA PRO A 444 -5.09 -7.28 -40.28
C PRO A 444 -4.66 -6.04 -39.50
N GLN A 445 -4.75 -4.86 -40.12
CA GLN A 445 -4.48 -3.58 -39.49
C GLN A 445 -5.42 -3.31 -38.29
N PRO A 446 -5.05 -2.42 -37.34
CA PRO A 446 -5.88 -2.09 -36.18
C PRO A 446 -7.34 -1.84 -36.55
N PRO A 447 -8.33 -2.36 -35.78
CA PRO A 447 -8.28 -2.70 -34.35
C PRO A 447 -8.01 -4.18 -34.00
N ALA A 448 -7.26 -4.92 -34.83
CA ALA A 448 -6.86 -6.29 -34.51
C ALA A 448 -6.08 -6.42 -33.18
N SER A 449 -6.28 -7.53 -32.46
CA SER A 449 -5.59 -7.82 -31.18
C SER A 449 -4.07 -8.01 -31.34
N CYS A 450 -3.62 -8.26 -32.57
CA CYS A 450 -2.24 -8.38 -32.98
C CYS A 450 -2.00 -7.64 -34.30
N TYR A 451 -0.97 -6.80 -34.36
CA TYR A 451 -0.53 -6.16 -35.60
C TYR A 451 0.93 -5.75 -35.50
N LEU A 452 1.63 -5.75 -36.64
CA LEU A 452 3.03 -5.29 -36.69
C LEU A 452 3.10 -3.81 -36.28
N ASN A 453 3.91 -3.52 -35.27
CA ASN A 453 4.18 -2.16 -34.82
C ASN A 453 5.67 -1.99 -34.49
N LYS A 454 6.04 -0.74 -34.20
CA LYS A 454 7.41 -0.35 -33.81
C LYS A 454 8.01 -1.25 -32.72
N ASN A 455 7.26 -1.52 -31.66
CA ASN A 455 7.76 -2.29 -30.52
C ASN A 455 8.08 -3.73 -30.92
N LEU A 456 7.24 -4.36 -31.76
CA LEU A 456 7.49 -5.70 -32.29
C LEU A 456 8.64 -5.73 -33.28
N PHE A 457 8.79 -4.68 -34.09
CA PHE A 457 9.91 -4.53 -35.01
C PHE A 457 11.25 -4.46 -34.27
N ASP A 458 11.36 -3.60 -33.24
CA ASP A 458 12.55 -3.51 -32.40
C ASP A 458 12.84 -4.82 -31.66
N ALA A 459 11.81 -5.46 -31.09
CA ALA A 459 11.95 -6.73 -30.39
C ALA A 459 12.45 -7.85 -31.32
N TRP A 460 11.97 -7.88 -32.56
CA TRP A 460 12.46 -8.82 -33.58
C TRP A 460 13.91 -8.53 -33.99
N LEU A 461 14.26 -7.26 -34.23
CA LEU A 461 15.64 -6.87 -34.55
C LEU A 461 16.61 -7.23 -33.42
N GLU A 462 16.25 -6.93 -32.17
CA GLU A 462 17.05 -7.29 -31.01
C GLU A 462 17.17 -8.82 -30.86
N CYS A 463 16.11 -9.57 -31.16
CA CYS A 463 16.13 -11.03 -31.19
C CYS A 463 17.11 -11.59 -32.23
N LEU A 464 17.09 -11.07 -33.46
CA LEU A 464 18.04 -11.44 -34.52
C LEU A 464 19.48 -11.13 -34.10
N CYS A 465 19.71 -9.94 -33.54
CA CYS A 465 21.03 -9.54 -33.08
C CYS A 465 21.55 -10.44 -31.94
N ARG A 466 20.72 -10.76 -30.94
CA ARG A 466 21.09 -11.70 -29.85
C ARG A 466 21.35 -13.11 -30.36
N SER A 467 20.71 -13.50 -31.45
CA SER A 467 20.89 -14.80 -32.11
C SER A 467 22.06 -14.82 -33.10
N ARG A 468 22.96 -13.81 -33.08
CA ARG A 468 24.11 -13.66 -33.99
C ARG A 468 23.73 -13.66 -35.49
N ARG A 469 22.55 -13.13 -35.81
CA ARG A 469 22.06 -12.94 -37.19
C ARG A 469 21.96 -11.45 -37.49
N VAL A 470 23.04 -10.73 -37.23
CA VAL A 470 23.07 -9.26 -37.38
C VAL A 470 22.87 -8.87 -38.85
N GLU A 471 23.35 -9.70 -39.78
CA GLU A 471 23.19 -9.54 -41.23
C GLU A 471 21.71 -9.51 -41.62
N GLN A 472 20.90 -10.42 -41.05
CA GLN A 472 19.45 -10.44 -41.29
C GLN A 472 18.75 -9.22 -40.69
N ALA A 473 19.23 -8.72 -39.54
CA ALA A 473 18.72 -7.48 -38.94
C ALA A 473 19.08 -6.25 -39.81
N LEU A 474 20.29 -6.21 -40.37
CA LEU A 474 20.73 -5.16 -41.28
C LEU A 474 19.95 -5.16 -42.58
N LEU A 475 19.61 -6.33 -43.14
CA LEU A 475 18.79 -6.41 -44.34
C LEU A 475 17.37 -5.85 -44.15
N LEU A 476 16.82 -5.94 -42.93
CA LEU A 476 15.50 -5.35 -42.62
C LEU A 476 15.52 -3.82 -42.56
N VAL A 477 16.67 -3.22 -42.24
CA VAL A 477 16.85 -1.77 -42.09
C VAL A 477 17.46 -1.13 -43.34
N PHE A 478 18.38 -1.84 -44.01
CA PHE A 478 19.13 -1.41 -45.20
C PHE A 478 18.99 -2.40 -46.37
N PRO A 479 17.77 -2.73 -46.83
CA PRO A 479 17.58 -3.78 -47.85
C PRO A 479 18.20 -3.45 -49.20
N ALA A 480 18.53 -2.17 -49.46
CA ALA A 480 19.14 -1.70 -50.71
C ALA A 480 20.68 -1.66 -50.67
N SER A 481 21.31 -1.88 -49.52
CA SER A 481 22.76 -1.78 -49.38
C SER A 481 23.48 -3.00 -49.98
N PRO A 482 24.41 -2.81 -50.94
CA PRO A 482 25.13 -3.90 -51.58
C PRO A 482 26.04 -4.63 -50.58
N ASP A 483 26.67 -3.90 -49.66
CA ASP A 483 27.56 -4.46 -48.65
C ASP A 483 26.79 -5.36 -47.68
N VAL A 484 25.59 -4.94 -47.26
CA VAL A 484 24.72 -5.74 -46.38
C VAL A 484 24.20 -6.99 -47.10
N ARG A 485 23.94 -6.91 -48.41
CA ARG A 485 23.53 -8.07 -49.22
C ARG A 485 24.65 -9.08 -49.40
N ALA A 486 25.90 -8.62 -49.52
CA ALA A 486 27.06 -9.50 -49.61
C ALA A 486 27.27 -10.32 -48.33
N LEU A 487 27.02 -9.72 -47.15
CA LEU A 487 27.14 -10.39 -45.86
C LEU A 487 26.18 -11.59 -45.67
N ASN A 488 25.02 -11.59 -46.35
CA ASN A 488 24.00 -12.63 -46.20
C ASN A 488 24.09 -13.74 -47.26
N SER A 489 25.13 -13.74 -48.10
CA SER A 489 25.27 -14.70 -49.20
C SER A 489 25.85 -16.06 -48.80
N ASP A 490 26.34 -16.20 -47.56
CA ASP A 490 26.97 -17.40 -47.02
C ASP A 490 26.03 -18.33 -46.22
N ASP A 491 24.75 -17.97 -46.06
CA ASP A 491 23.79 -18.71 -45.20
C ASP A 491 23.13 -19.87 -45.99
N VAL A 492 23.48 -21.12 -45.64
CA VAL A 492 23.23 -22.35 -46.44
C VAL A 492 21.75 -22.84 -46.41
N ASP A 493 20.90 -22.31 -45.54
CA ASP A 493 19.64 -22.98 -45.18
C ASP A 493 18.35 -22.48 -45.88
N GLN A 494 18.37 -21.40 -46.70
CA GLN A 494 17.25 -21.00 -47.57
C GLN A 494 17.75 -20.30 -48.85
N PRO A 495 17.09 -20.43 -50.01
CA PRO A 495 17.49 -19.70 -51.21
C PRO A 495 17.39 -18.19 -50.94
N ALA A 496 18.55 -17.53 -50.89
CA ALA A 496 18.70 -16.11 -50.52
C ALA A 496 17.76 -15.17 -51.31
N SER A 497 17.35 -15.56 -52.52
CA SER A 497 16.44 -14.83 -53.39
C SER A 497 15.02 -14.66 -52.84
N GLU A 498 14.44 -15.65 -52.16
CA GLU A 498 13.06 -15.56 -51.64
C GLU A 498 12.97 -14.71 -50.37
N GLN A 499 13.94 -14.83 -49.46
CA GLN A 499 14.04 -14.01 -48.26
C GLN A 499 14.28 -12.54 -48.61
N GLN A 500 15.17 -12.26 -49.56
CA GLN A 500 15.46 -10.91 -50.04
C GLN A 500 14.24 -10.26 -50.69
N GLN A 501 13.47 -10.99 -51.50
CA GLN A 501 12.23 -10.49 -52.10
C GLN A 501 11.16 -10.19 -51.03
N GLN A 502 10.99 -11.07 -50.03
CA GLN A 502 10.07 -10.81 -48.93
C GLN A 502 10.48 -9.58 -48.11
N GLN A 503 11.77 -9.41 -47.80
CA GLN A 503 12.26 -8.26 -47.04
C GLN A 503 12.09 -6.94 -47.80
N GLN A 504 12.27 -6.94 -49.12
CA GLN A 504 11.98 -5.77 -49.97
C GLN A 504 10.49 -5.40 -49.97
N LEU A 505 9.59 -6.40 -49.93
CA LEU A 505 8.14 -6.18 -49.81
C LEU A 505 7.73 -5.66 -48.42
N LEU A 506 8.48 -6.02 -47.38
CA LEU A 506 8.24 -5.57 -46.00
C LEU A 506 8.78 -4.17 -45.72
N TYR A 507 9.82 -3.74 -46.44
CA TYR A 507 10.50 -2.48 -46.18
C TYR A 507 9.60 -1.23 -46.21
N PRO A 508 8.64 -1.06 -47.15
CA PRO A 508 7.71 0.06 -47.10
C PRO A 508 6.89 0.14 -45.80
N ILE A 509 6.61 -1.03 -45.19
CA ILE A 509 5.84 -1.16 -43.95
C ILE A 509 6.74 -0.87 -42.73
N THR A 510 7.99 -1.32 -42.74
CA THR A 510 8.91 -1.20 -41.60
C THR A 510 9.75 0.07 -41.60
N LYS A 511 9.97 0.71 -42.75
CA LYS A 511 10.69 1.99 -42.87
C LYS A 511 10.20 3.07 -41.89
N PRO A 512 8.88 3.31 -41.68
CA PRO A 512 8.41 4.30 -40.71
C PRO A 512 8.71 3.92 -39.24
N PHE A 513 9.10 2.67 -38.97
CA PHE A 513 9.50 2.22 -37.64
C PHE A 513 10.99 2.41 -37.36
N ILE A 514 11.80 2.89 -38.31
CA ILE A 514 13.23 3.08 -38.10
C ILE A 514 13.43 4.43 -37.40
N ASP A 515 13.89 4.38 -36.15
CA ASP A 515 14.17 5.56 -35.34
C ASP A 515 15.56 5.48 -34.67
N ARG A 516 15.88 6.48 -33.86
CA ARG A 516 17.10 6.55 -33.05
C ARG A 516 17.36 5.25 -32.27
N ARG A 517 16.33 4.66 -31.65
CA ARG A 517 16.47 3.43 -30.83
C ARG A 517 16.83 2.24 -31.71
N THR A 518 16.16 2.06 -32.85
CA THR A 518 16.44 0.98 -33.80
C THR A 518 17.89 0.99 -34.25
N LEU A 519 18.39 2.16 -34.66
CA LEU A 519 19.77 2.31 -35.14
C LEU A 519 20.80 2.09 -34.01
N SER A 520 20.47 2.51 -32.79
CA SER A 520 21.32 2.28 -31.61
C SER A 520 21.42 0.79 -31.25
N ILE A 521 20.35 0.02 -31.41
CA ILE A 521 20.38 -1.44 -31.23
C ILE A 521 21.39 -2.06 -32.19
N LEU A 522 21.34 -1.69 -33.48
CA LEU A 522 22.24 -2.22 -34.51
C LEU A 522 23.70 -1.88 -34.22
N LEU A 523 24.02 -0.63 -33.87
CA LEU A 523 25.39 -0.22 -33.53
C LEU A 523 25.93 -0.98 -32.32
N ARG A 524 25.15 -1.05 -31.24
CA ARG A 524 25.53 -1.75 -30.01
C ARG A 524 25.88 -3.22 -30.26
N PHE A 525 25.05 -3.94 -31.03
CA PHE A 525 25.30 -5.35 -31.32
C PHE A 525 26.40 -5.55 -32.36
N SER A 526 26.52 -4.68 -33.37
CA SER A 526 27.62 -4.76 -34.34
C SER A 526 28.99 -4.58 -33.67
N LYS A 527 29.09 -3.61 -32.75
CA LYS A 527 30.30 -3.42 -31.93
C LYS A 527 30.61 -4.63 -31.05
N ARG A 528 29.58 -5.27 -30.48
CA ARG A 528 29.74 -6.47 -29.66
C ARG A 528 30.27 -7.64 -30.50
N GLU A 529 29.72 -7.88 -31.68
CA GLU A 529 30.18 -8.96 -32.57
C GLU A 529 31.62 -8.73 -33.05
N ASP A 530 31.96 -7.48 -33.40
CA ASP A 530 33.35 -7.10 -33.76
C ASP A 530 34.33 -7.34 -32.61
N GLN A 531 33.93 -7.07 -31.35
CA GLN A 531 34.74 -7.36 -30.16
C GLN A 531 34.92 -8.86 -29.91
N LEU A 532 33.93 -9.67 -30.27
CA LEU A 532 33.97 -11.12 -30.11
C LEU A 532 34.74 -11.80 -31.26
N GLY A 533 35.03 -11.09 -32.35
CA GLY A 533 35.76 -11.60 -33.51
C GLY A 533 35.02 -12.69 -34.29
N CYS A 534 33.69 -12.77 -34.13
CA CYS A 534 32.87 -13.83 -34.71
C CYS A 534 32.45 -13.58 -36.17
N SER A 535 32.49 -12.32 -36.63
CA SER A 535 31.97 -11.86 -37.93
C SER A 535 32.94 -10.88 -38.61
N PRO A 536 32.82 -10.63 -39.93
CA PRO A 536 33.53 -9.53 -40.60
C PRO A 536 33.23 -8.19 -39.91
N ALA A 537 34.13 -7.20 -40.00
CA ALA A 537 33.95 -5.91 -39.32
C ALA A 537 32.61 -5.24 -39.69
N LEU A 538 31.60 -5.42 -38.83
CA LEU A 538 30.21 -4.99 -39.07
C LEU A 538 30.06 -3.50 -38.75
N LEU A 539 30.73 -2.99 -37.72
CA LEU A 539 30.58 -1.62 -37.26
C LEU A 539 30.85 -0.55 -38.35
N PRO A 540 31.89 -0.67 -39.20
CA PRO A 540 32.11 0.26 -40.31
C PRO A 540 30.96 0.23 -41.33
N ILE A 541 30.49 -0.97 -41.68
CA ILE A 541 29.40 -1.18 -42.65
C ILE A 541 28.11 -0.55 -42.13
N VAL A 542 27.75 -0.79 -40.86
CA VAL A 542 26.57 -0.20 -40.25
C VAL A 542 26.67 1.32 -40.16
N THR A 543 27.83 1.85 -39.75
CA THR A 543 28.07 3.29 -39.65
C THR A 543 27.86 4.01 -40.99
N GLN A 544 28.47 3.48 -42.06
CA GLN A 544 28.35 4.05 -43.40
C GLN A 544 26.90 4.01 -43.91
N ASN A 545 26.19 2.90 -43.67
CA ASN A 545 24.80 2.76 -44.10
C ASN A 545 23.83 3.66 -43.32
N ILE A 546 24.07 3.90 -42.02
CA ILE A 546 23.28 4.88 -41.25
C ILE A 546 23.47 6.28 -41.82
N GLN A 547 24.72 6.70 -42.05
CA GLN A 547 25.02 8.02 -42.62
C GLN A 547 24.41 8.21 -44.00
N ALA A 548 24.38 7.16 -44.82
CA ALA A 548 23.84 7.21 -46.18
C ALA A 548 22.30 7.19 -46.22
N CYS A 549 21.64 6.35 -45.40
CA CYS A 549 20.19 6.12 -45.47
C CYS A 549 19.37 6.96 -44.47
N PHE A 550 19.96 7.36 -43.34
CA PHE A 550 19.31 8.11 -42.26
C PHE A 550 20.21 9.22 -41.70
N PRO A 551 20.66 10.18 -42.55
CA PRO A 551 21.59 11.23 -42.14
C PRO A 551 21.05 12.10 -41.00
N ASP A 552 19.73 12.35 -40.99
CA ASP A 552 19.06 13.17 -39.97
C ASP A 552 19.10 12.55 -38.57
N LEU A 553 19.17 11.22 -38.48
CA LEU A 553 19.21 10.49 -37.20
C LEU A 553 20.65 10.24 -36.71
N TRP A 554 21.65 10.40 -37.58
CA TRP A 554 23.05 10.06 -37.26
C TRP A 554 23.59 10.87 -36.08
N GLY A 555 23.35 12.19 -36.07
CA GLY A 555 23.81 13.07 -34.98
C GLY A 555 23.31 12.64 -33.60
N GLU A 556 22.06 12.19 -33.50
CA GLU A 556 21.47 11.75 -32.22
C GLU A 556 21.94 10.35 -31.76
N VAL A 557 22.35 9.52 -32.71
CA VAL A 557 22.79 8.14 -32.47
C VAL A 557 24.28 8.10 -32.11
N GLN A 558 25.10 8.95 -32.72
CA GLN A 558 26.55 9.04 -32.45
C GLN A 558 26.86 9.45 -30.99
N ASP A 559 26.01 10.29 -30.38
CA ASP A 559 26.26 10.91 -29.07
C ASP A 559 25.86 10.08 -27.83
N GLN A 560 25.53 8.78 -27.97
CA GLN A 560 25.00 7.98 -26.85
C GLN A 560 26.05 7.44 -25.84
N GLY A 561 27.28 7.92 -25.88
CA GLY A 561 28.32 7.61 -24.87
C GLY A 561 28.79 6.15 -24.88
N ARG A 562 29.36 5.67 -23.76
CA ARG A 562 30.12 4.40 -23.60
C ARG A 562 29.38 3.10 -24.01
N PHE A 563 28.08 3.15 -24.30
CA PHE A 563 27.28 2.00 -24.73
C PHE A 563 27.07 1.92 -26.26
N ASN A 564 27.48 2.95 -27.02
CA ASN A 564 27.79 2.87 -28.46
C ASN A 564 29.30 2.82 -28.68
#